data_AF-A0A957GPN8-F1
#
_entry.id   AF-A0A957GPN8-F1
#
_cell.length_a   1.000
_cell.length_b   1.000
_cell.length_c   1.000
_cell.angle_alpha   90.00
_cell.angle_beta   90.00
_cell.angle_gamma   90.00
#
_symmetry.space_group_name_H-M   'P 1'
#
loop_
_entity.id
_entity.type
_entity.pdbx_description
1 polymer ?
#
loop_
_entity_poly.entity_id
_entity_poly.type
_entity_poly.pdbx_seq_one_letter_code
_entity_poly.pdbx_strand_id
1 'polypeptide(L)'
;MKREQKPVNKPPVAGKHPAQRIRPGTRAVNREAKNVARPMPQPPARRSLGQPAAKAAAARALSDEQKAEVDRLEREFERLEKQGQLSGIYDDIGKFDSKLVEYPLTVDSLRARGYVHSGQLEDQIEALDDKWDAVRPRVETALQMQVRRLDSQLNIAERQVNQMNSLVGIKGAETAVSTLSAQLSAAESAVNGLYQGLENELDRIGSRLNQLSKMLDLYEGAPEIRLYEAEGPLMAVEAEWEQNGDEGPDGYLFLTDQRLIFEQREEVVTKRRFGIFKAESEKIQKVLIEVQTHEIEQVSHKEEGGFLGMGKADILELVFAATASVSRARFHLKGQDSADWAAMIKRVQTGDIDRDRAEEYLEEVESAKVVAASFPTQCPACFAAVAPPPRGATSVTCEFCSTVILPQAANS
;
A
#
# COMPACT_ATOMS: atom_id res chain seq x y z
N MET A 1 49.56 -33.73 -40.00
CA MET A 1 49.07 -33.32 -38.67
C MET A 1 47.71 -32.65 -38.81
N LYS A 2 46.61 -33.42 -38.69
CA LYS A 2 45.24 -32.89 -38.62
C LYS A 2 44.72 -33.23 -37.23
N ARG A 3 44.44 -32.20 -36.41
CA ARG A 3 43.85 -32.37 -35.07
C ARG A 3 42.33 -32.51 -35.24
N GLU A 4 41.81 -33.68 -34.91
CA GLU A 4 40.39 -33.92 -34.67
C GLU A 4 39.96 -33.18 -33.41
N GLN A 5 38.93 -32.33 -33.53
CA GLN A 5 38.26 -31.71 -32.39
C GLN A 5 37.15 -32.65 -31.90
N LYS A 6 37.25 -33.09 -30.64
CA LYS A 6 36.20 -33.82 -29.93
C LYS A 6 35.05 -32.87 -29.57
N PRO A 7 33.78 -33.28 -29.73
CA PRO A 7 32.65 -32.49 -29.26
C PRO A 7 32.57 -32.51 -27.72
N VAL A 8 32.42 -31.32 -27.14
CA VAL A 8 32.20 -31.10 -25.71
C VAL A 8 30.72 -31.38 -25.40
N ASN A 9 30.45 -32.49 -24.72
CA ASN A 9 29.13 -32.77 -24.14
C ASN A 9 28.87 -31.79 -22.99
N LYS A 10 27.97 -30.83 -23.20
CA LYS A 10 27.38 -30.05 -22.10
C LYS A 10 26.40 -30.95 -21.34
N PRO A 11 26.46 -31.01 -19.99
CA PRO A 11 25.47 -31.72 -19.21
C PRO A 11 24.09 -31.05 -19.37
N PRO A 12 22.99 -31.83 -19.33
CA PRO A 12 21.65 -31.28 -19.36
C PRO A 12 21.43 -30.40 -18.13
N VAL A 13 21.08 -29.14 -18.36
CA VAL A 13 20.64 -28.22 -17.31
C VAL A 13 19.30 -28.77 -16.82
N ALA A 14 19.26 -29.25 -15.58
CA ALA A 14 18.03 -29.63 -14.91
C ALA A 14 17.13 -28.39 -14.82
N GLY A 15 16.10 -28.34 -15.66
CA GLY A 15 15.03 -27.36 -15.54
C GLY A 15 14.36 -27.56 -14.18
N LYS A 16 14.54 -26.61 -13.27
CA LYS A 16 13.63 -26.49 -12.12
C LYS A 16 12.26 -26.21 -12.72
N HIS A 17 11.37 -27.20 -12.66
CA HIS A 17 9.95 -26.94 -12.87
C HIS A 17 9.55 -25.80 -11.92
N PRO A 18 8.85 -24.76 -12.39
CA PRO A 18 8.36 -23.72 -11.51
C PRO A 18 7.47 -24.41 -10.48
N ALA A 19 7.83 -24.30 -9.20
CA ALA A 19 6.97 -24.76 -8.13
C ALA A 19 5.63 -24.04 -8.34
N GLN A 20 4.55 -24.81 -8.52
CA GLN A 20 3.22 -24.23 -8.68
C GLN A 20 2.97 -23.29 -7.50
N ARG A 21 2.86 -21.98 -7.77
CA ARG A 21 2.57 -20.98 -6.75
C ARG A 21 1.27 -21.36 -6.07
N ILE A 22 1.30 -21.49 -4.75
CA ILE A 22 0.09 -21.76 -3.97
C ILE A 22 -0.78 -20.51 -4.04
N ARG A 23 -2.06 -20.66 -4.41
CA ARG A 23 -3.01 -19.54 -4.47
C ARG A 23 -3.02 -18.76 -3.14
N PRO A 24 -3.04 -17.42 -3.16
CA PRO A 24 -3.00 -16.61 -1.93
C PRO A 24 -4.08 -16.99 -0.91
N GLY A 25 -5.31 -17.29 -1.33
CA GLY A 25 -6.39 -17.72 -0.44
C GLY A 25 -6.10 -19.03 0.29
N THR A 26 -5.45 -19.99 -0.36
CA THR A 26 -4.99 -21.23 0.31
C THR A 26 -3.91 -20.92 1.35
N ARG A 27 -3.06 -19.92 1.10
CA ARG A 27 -2.04 -19.48 2.07
C ARG A 27 -2.69 -18.84 3.30
N ALA A 28 -3.69 -17.99 3.12
CA ALA A 28 -4.45 -17.40 4.23
C ALA A 28 -5.07 -18.46 5.13
N VAL A 29 -5.70 -19.49 4.55
CA VAL A 29 -6.28 -20.63 5.30
C VAL A 29 -5.19 -21.40 6.07
N ASN A 30 -4.06 -21.69 5.43
CA ASN A 30 -2.94 -22.35 6.10
C ASN A 30 -2.38 -21.50 7.25
N ARG A 31 -2.29 -20.18 7.07
CA ARG A 31 -1.83 -19.24 8.11
C ARG A 31 -2.83 -19.16 9.26
N GLU A 32 -4.12 -19.09 8.98
CA GLU A 32 -5.17 -19.12 9.99
C GLU A 32 -5.08 -20.40 10.83
N ALA A 33 -4.90 -21.56 10.19
CA ALA A 33 -4.69 -22.83 10.89
C ALA A 33 -3.42 -22.81 11.78
N LYS A 34 -2.31 -22.24 11.30
CA LYS A 34 -1.08 -22.04 12.11
C LYS A 34 -1.34 -21.14 13.32
N ASN A 35 -2.06 -20.03 13.14
CA ASN A 35 -2.41 -19.09 14.21
C ASN A 35 -3.32 -19.74 15.27
N VAL A 36 -4.27 -20.58 14.85
CA VAL A 36 -5.12 -21.37 15.77
C VAL A 36 -4.30 -22.40 16.54
N ALA A 37 -3.36 -23.08 15.88
CA ALA A 37 -2.48 -24.06 16.52
C ALA A 37 -1.48 -23.42 17.50
N ARG A 38 -1.15 -22.14 17.30
CA ARG A 38 -0.26 -21.35 18.16
C ARG A 38 -0.95 -20.05 18.60
N PRO A 39 -1.93 -20.15 19.51
CA PRO A 39 -2.63 -18.98 20.02
C PRO A 39 -1.64 -18.07 20.73
N MET A 40 -1.88 -16.77 20.65
CA MET A 40 -1.06 -15.79 21.35
C MET A 40 -1.03 -16.08 22.86
N PRO A 41 0.15 -16.03 23.50
CA PRO A 41 0.23 -16.08 24.94
C PRO A 41 -0.51 -14.86 25.51
N GLN A 42 -1.30 -15.04 26.55
CA GLN A 42 -1.91 -13.92 27.26
C GLN A 42 -0.94 -13.39 28.32
N PRO A 43 -0.90 -12.06 28.55
CA PRO A 43 -0.16 -11.52 29.67
C PRO A 43 -0.67 -12.15 30.98
N PRO A 44 0.23 -12.53 31.90
CA PRO A 44 -0.18 -13.12 33.17
C PRO A 44 -1.02 -12.12 33.97
N ALA A 45 -2.17 -12.59 34.48
CA ALA A 45 -3.04 -11.78 35.32
C ALA A 45 -2.27 -11.36 36.59
N ARG A 46 -1.99 -10.06 36.74
CA ARG A 46 -1.37 -9.53 37.95
C ARG A 46 -2.43 -9.40 39.02
N ARG A 47 -2.17 -9.97 40.19
CA ARG A 47 -3.03 -9.81 41.36
C ARG A 47 -2.68 -8.47 42.00
N SER A 48 -3.58 -7.49 41.95
CA SER A 48 -3.36 -6.23 42.66
C SER A 48 -3.25 -6.51 44.16
N LEU A 49 -2.21 -5.99 44.81
CA LEU A 49 -2.12 -6.04 46.26
C LEU A 49 -3.02 -4.92 46.81
N GLY A 50 -4.33 -5.18 46.95
CA GLY A 50 -5.21 -4.32 47.75
C GLY A 50 -4.65 -4.13 49.17
N GLN A 51 -4.88 -3.04 49.93
CA GLN A 51 -5.95 -2.05 49.91
C GLN A 51 -5.57 -0.75 50.72
N PRO A 52 -6.41 0.32 50.66
CA PRO A 52 -6.13 1.71 51.03
C PRO A 52 -6.19 2.11 52.52
N ALA A 53 -6.55 1.20 53.42
CA ALA A 53 -6.96 1.60 54.78
C ALA A 53 -5.82 2.23 55.62
N ALA A 54 -4.56 1.88 55.35
CA ALA A 54 -3.40 2.47 56.04
C ALA A 54 -2.96 3.82 55.45
N LYS A 55 -3.30 4.13 54.19
CA LYS A 55 -2.85 5.36 53.49
C LYS A 55 -3.54 6.62 54.01
N ALA A 56 -4.83 6.54 54.37
CA ALA A 56 -5.62 7.70 54.78
C ALA A 56 -5.16 8.34 56.12
N ALA A 57 -4.57 7.54 57.02
CA ALA A 57 -4.07 8.03 58.31
C ALA A 57 -2.69 8.71 58.18
N ALA A 58 -1.81 8.21 57.30
CA ALA A 58 -0.47 8.75 57.06
C ALA A 58 -0.49 10.07 56.25
N ALA A 59 -1.43 10.21 55.31
CA ALA A 59 -1.56 11.41 54.47
C ALA A 59 -1.87 12.70 55.26
N ARG A 60 -2.37 12.58 56.50
CA ARG A 60 -2.70 13.73 57.37
C ARG A 60 -1.48 14.44 57.97
N ALA A 61 -0.29 13.84 57.90
CA ALA A 61 0.95 14.39 58.48
C ALA A 61 1.89 15.07 57.46
N LEU A 62 1.55 15.05 56.18
CA LEU A 62 2.37 15.58 55.08
C LEU A 62 2.04 17.05 54.78
N SER A 63 3.03 17.81 54.30
CA SER A 63 2.79 19.14 53.71
C SER A 63 1.99 19.03 52.41
N ASP A 64 1.37 20.11 51.96
CA ASP A 64 0.57 20.08 50.71
C ASP A 64 1.43 19.79 49.48
N GLU A 65 2.68 20.24 49.46
CA GLU A 65 3.67 19.90 48.43
C GLU A 65 3.99 18.40 48.42
N GLN A 66 4.16 17.79 49.60
CA GLN A 66 4.40 16.35 49.72
C GLN A 66 3.19 15.52 49.30
N LYS A 67 1.96 15.97 49.58
CA LYS A 67 0.73 15.32 49.10
C LYS A 67 0.64 15.35 47.58
N ALA A 68 0.93 16.49 46.96
CA ALA A 68 0.93 16.61 45.51
C ALA A 68 1.94 15.67 44.84
N GLU A 69 3.12 15.49 45.46
CA GLU A 69 4.14 14.56 44.96
C GLU A 69 3.72 13.09 45.13
N VAL A 70 3.14 12.73 46.28
CA VAL A 70 2.55 11.39 46.49
C VAL A 70 1.51 11.08 45.41
N ASP A 71 0.56 12.00 45.18
CA ASP A 71 -0.48 11.82 44.18
C ASP A 71 0.10 11.66 42.76
N ARG A 72 1.19 12.38 42.44
CA ARG A 72 1.89 12.26 41.16
C ARG A 72 2.53 10.88 41.02
N LEU A 73 3.27 10.42 42.03
CA LEU A 73 3.95 9.13 42.02
C LEU A 73 2.96 7.95 41.98
N GLU A 74 1.82 8.06 42.66
CA GLU A 74 0.75 7.06 42.59
C GLU A 74 0.20 6.93 41.17
N ARG A 75 -0.16 8.05 40.52
CA ARG A 75 -0.63 8.03 39.12
C ARG A 75 0.42 7.50 38.15
N GLU A 76 1.68 7.87 38.34
CA GLU A 76 2.77 7.38 37.51
C GLU A 76 2.97 5.88 37.68
N PHE A 77 2.97 5.39 38.92
CA PHE A 77 3.05 3.96 39.22
C PHE A 77 1.87 3.18 38.63
N GLU A 78 0.63 3.65 38.78
CA GLU A 78 -0.56 2.99 38.19
C GLU A 78 -0.46 2.88 36.66
N ARG A 79 0.10 3.91 36.00
CA ARG A 79 0.37 3.87 34.55
C ARG A 79 1.42 2.82 34.21
N LEU A 80 2.54 2.79 34.94
CA LEU A 80 3.61 1.82 34.74
C LEU A 80 3.16 0.38 35.06
N GLU A 81 2.27 0.20 36.04
CA GLU A 81 1.68 -1.09 36.37
C GLU A 81 0.89 -1.66 35.19
N LYS A 82 0.04 -0.85 34.57
CA LYS A 82 -0.71 -1.25 33.37
C LYS A 82 0.22 -1.60 32.21
N GLN A 83 1.32 -0.88 32.05
CA GLN A 83 2.29 -1.11 30.98
C GLN A 83 3.23 -2.29 31.26
N GLY A 84 3.51 -2.61 32.54
CA GLY A 84 4.48 -3.63 32.93
C GLY A 84 4.11 -5.07 32.54
N GLN A 85 2.87 -5.30 32.11
CA GLN A 85 2.45 -6.55 31.48
C GLN A 85 2.81 -6.65 30.00
N LEU A 86 3.31 -5.56 29.40
CA LEU A 86 3.66 -5.46 27.97
C LEU A 86 2.50 -5.83 27.03
N SER A 87 1.25 -5.54 27.44
CA SER A 87 0.04 -5.87 26.67
C SER A 87 0.05 -5.28 25.27
N GLY A 88 0.58 -4.07 25.09
CA GLY A 88 0.71 -3.45 23.77
C GLY A 88 1.53 -4.30 22.79
N ILE A 89 2.62 -4.93 23.26
CA ILE A 89 3.44 -5.80 22.41
C ILE A 89 2.68 -7.07 22.03
N TYR A 90 1.92 -7.65 22.96
CA TYR A 90 1.04 -8.77 22.63
C TYR A 90 0.03 -8.35 21.54
N ASP A 91 -0.65 -7.23 21.71
CA ASP A 91 -1.61 -6.73 20.71
C ASP A 91 -0.97 -6.53 19.34
N ASP A 92 0.26 -6.00 19.29
CA ASP A 92 0.98 -5.77 18.04
C ASP A 92 1.39 -7.08 17.35
N ILE A 93 1.82 -8.10 18.11
CA ILE A 93 2.05 -9.47 17.59
C ILE A 93 0.74 -10.03 17.00
N GLY A 94 -0.39 -9.82 17.67
CA GLY A 94 -1.71 -10.28 17.20
C GLY A 94 -2.15 -9.58 15.92
N LYS A 95 -1.93 -8.26 15.81
CA LYS A 95 -2.17 -7.49 14.58
C LYS A 95 -1.27 -7.97 13.44
N PHE A 96 -0.01 -8.29 13.74
CA PHE A 96 0.94 -8.84 12.77
C PHE A 96 0.42 -10.17 12.20
N ASP A 97 0.04 -11.10 13.08
CA ASP A 97 -0.55 -12.40 12.70
C ASP A 97 -1.83 -12.24 11.88
N SER A 98 -2.67 -11.25 12.21
CA SER A 98 -3.93 -10.98 11.50
C SER A 98 -3.67 -10.41 10.10
N LYS A 99 -2.77 -9.45 9.97
CA LYS A 99 -2.36 -8.86 8.67
C LYS A 99 -1.77 -9.90 7.73
N LEU A 100 -1.01 -10.88 8.24
CA LEU A 100 -0.49 -11.98 7.42
C LEU A 100 -1.57 -12.93 6.88
N VAL A 101 -2.72 -13.02 7.54
CA VAL A 101 -3.90 -13.71 7.00
C VAL A 101 -4.64 -12.83 5.99
N GLU A 102 -4.77 -11.53 6.30
CA GLU A 102 -5.52 -10.57 5.49
C GLU A 102 -4.85 -10.26 4.15
N TYR A 103 -3.54 -9.99 4.12
CA TYR A 103 -2.87 -9.49 2.91
C TYR A 103 -2.95 -10.43 1.70
N PRO A 104 -2.78 -11.76 1.82
CA PRO A 104 -3.03 -12.68 0.70
C PRO A 104 -4.46 -12.58 0.16
N LEU A 105 -5.47 -12.44 1.03
CA LEU A 105 -6.88 -12.29 0.62
C LEU A 105 -7.12 -10.95 -0.07
N THR A 106 -6.48 -9.89 0.40
CA THR A 106 -6.51 -8.58 -0.25
C THR A 106 -5.90 -8.66 -1.64
N VAL A 107 -4.77 -9.36 -1.82
CA VAL A 107 -4.19 -9.58 -3.16
C VAL A 107 -5.15 -10.35 -4.06
N ASP A 108 -5.76 -11.44 -3.59
CA ASP A 108 -6.77 -12.18 -4.36
C ASP A 108 -7.95 -11.29 -4.78
N SER A 109 -8.41 -10.41 -3.88
CA SER A 109 -9.46 -9.44 -4.18
C SER A 109 -9.02 -8.45 -5.27
N LEU A 110 -7.79 -7.93 -5.21
CA LEU A 110 -7.23 -7.07 -6.25
C LEU A 110 -7.14 -7.80 -7.60
N ARG A 111 -6.70 -9.08 -7.61
CA ARG A 111 -6.66 -9.92 -8.83
C ARG A 111 -8.05 -10.12 -9.43
N ALA A 112 -9.04 -10.44 -8.59
CA ALA A 112 -10.43 -10.61 -9.01
C ALA A 112 -11.05 -9.33 -9.60
N ARG A 113 -10.53 -8.16 -9.20
CA ARG A 113 -10.89 -6.84 -9.75
C ARG A 113 -10.07 -6.45 -11.00
N GLY A 114 -9.28 -7.36 -11.56
CA GLY A 114 -8.52 -7.16 -12.78
C GLY A 114 -7.14 -6.53 -12.60
N TYR A 115 -6.62 -6.42 -11.37
CA TYR A 115 -5.25 -5.94 -11.16
C TYR A 115 -4.24 -7.05 -11.48
N VAL A 116 -3.41 -6.83 -12.50
CA VAL A 116 -2.48 -7.85 -13.03
C VAL A 116 -1.00 -7.57 -12.74
N HIS A 117 -0.66 -6.36 -12.30
CA HIS A 117 0.73 -5.93 -12.07
C HIS A 117 1.21 -6.24 -10.64
N SER A 118 2.46 -5.91 -10.34
CA SER A 118 3.10 -6.20 -9.04
C SER A 118 3.09 -7.68 -8.67
N GLY A 119 3.41 -8.58 -9.61
CA GLY A 119 3.41 -10.04 -9.42
C GLY A 119 4.38 -10.60 -8.38
N GLN A 120 5.24 -9.75 -7.80
CA GLN A 120 6.13 -10.11 -6.70
C GLN A 120 5.48 -9.91 -5.32
N LEU A 121 4.29 -9.30 -5.21
CA LEU A 121 3.63 -9.04 -3.92
C LEU A 121 3.36 -10.34 -3.16
N GLU A 122 2.88 -11.35 -3.87
CA GLU A 122 2.60 -12.68 -3.34
C GLU A 122 3.88 -13.33 -2.77
N ASP A 123 5.00 -13.19 -3.47
CA ASP A 123 6.31 -13.71 -3.07
C ASP A 123 6.87 -12.93 -1.87
N GLN A 124 6.64 -11.61 -1.82
CA GLN A 124 7.04 -10.75 -0.70
C GLN A 124 6.27 -11.08 0.58
N ILE A 125 4.95 -11.28 0.48
CA ILE A 125 4.11 -11.66 1.62
C ILE A 125 4.50 -13.05 2.14
N GLU A 126 4.75 -14.01 1.25
CA GLU A 126 5.23 -15.35 1.63
C GLU A 126 6.59 -15.31 2.32
N ALA A 127 7.55 -14.57 1.76
CA ALA A 127 8.86 -14.39 2.39
C ALA A 127 8.74 -13.73 3.77
N LEU A 128 7.81 -12.80 3.95
CA LEU A 128 7.54 -12.17 5.24
C LEU A 128 6.90 -13.13 6.24
N ASP A 129 5.95 -13.96 5.80
CA ASP A 129 5.33 -15.01 6.62
C ASP A 129 6.38 -16.00 7.15
N ASP A 130 7.26 -16.49 6.28
CA ASP A 130 8.34 -17.42 6.63
C ASP A 130 9.33 -16.81 7.62
N LYS A 131 9.75 -15.55 7.39
CA LYS A 131 10.62 -14.82 8.32
C LYS A 131 9.96 -14.67 9.69
N TRP A 132 8.66 -14.37 9.70
CA TRP A 132 7.91 -14.20 10.94
C TRP A 132 7.78 -15.52 11.71
N ASP A 133 7.50 -16.64 11.04
CA ASP A 133 7.47 -17.97 11.65
C ASP A 133 8.80 -18.33 12.34
N ALA A 134 9.93 -17.92 11.75
CA ALA A 134 11.25 -18.11 12.32
C ALA A 134 11.54 -17.20 13.53
N VAL A 135 11.04 -15.95 13.52
CA VAL A 135 11.33 -14.93 14.54
C VAL A 135 10.37 -15.00 15.73
N ARG A 136 9.09 -15.30 15.51
CA ARG A 136 8.03 -15.29 16.52
C ARG A 136 8.36 -16.08 17.81
N PRO A 137 8.91 -17.32 17.77
CA PRO A 137 9.29 -18.02 19.00
C PRO A 137 10.30 -17.27 19.87
N ARG A 138 11.23 -16.55 19.23
CA ARG A 138 12.26 -15.79 19.94
C ARG A 138 11.65 -14.55 20.60
N VAL A 139 10.72 -13.88 19.90
CA VAL A 139 9.95 -12.74 20.43
C VAL A 139 9.12 -13.18 21.64
N GLU A 140 8.37 -14.27 21.52
CA GLU A 140 7.55 -14.82 22.62
C GLU A 140 8.41 -15.19 23.84
N THR A 141 9.56 -15.84 23.62
CA THR A 141 10.49 -16.20 24.70
C THR A 141 11.04 -14.94 25.39
N ALA A 142 11.49 -13.95 24.60
CA ALA A 142 12.00 -12.70 25.14
C ALA A 142 10.93 -11.95 25.95
N LEU A 143 9.70 -11.87 25.41
CA LEU A 143 8.57 -11.24 26.05
C LEU A 143 8.24 -11.89 27.40
N GLN A 144 8.17 -13.23 27.46
CA GLN A 144 7.94 -13.95 28.71
C GLN A 144 9.04 -13.70 29.75
N MET A 145 10.31 -13.65 29.33
CA MET A 145 11.41 -13.33 30.25
C MET A 145 11.30 -11.90 30.78
N GLN A 146 10.99 -10.93 29.92
CA GLN A 146 10.86 -9.52 30.32
C GLN A 146 9.68 -9.31 31.26
N VAL A 147 8.51 -9.89 30.97
CA VAL A 147 7.34 -9.78 31.86
C VAL A 147 7.65 -10.34 33.26
N ARG A 148 8.31 -11.49 33.37
CA ARG A 148 8.71 -12.05 34.67
C ARG A 148 9.66 -11.13 35.44
N ARG A 149 10.60 -10.49 34.73
CA ARG A 149 11.53 -9.52 35.32
C ARG A 149 10.79 -8.26 35.78
N LEU A 150 9.93 -7.70 34.94
CA LEU A 150 9.15 -6.50 35.24
C LEU A 150 8.19 -6.72 36.40
N ASP A 151 7.56 -7.88 36.52
CA ASP A 151 6.70 -8.20 37.67
C ASP A 151 7.46 -8.14 39.00
N SER A 152 8.69 -8.68 39.04
CA SER A 152 9.54 -8.54 40.23
C SER A 152 9.87 -7.08 40.56
N GLN A 153 10.05 -6.22 39.55
CA GLN A 153 10.38 -4.81 39.75
C GLN A 153 9.16 -3.99 40.15
N LEU A 154 8.00 -4.28 39.56
CA LEU A 154 6.72 -3.73 39.95
C LEU A 154 6.44 -4.00 41.43
N ASN A 155 6.65 -5.24 41.90
CA ASN A 155 6.47 -5.60 43.31
C ASN A 155 7.42 -4.82 44.25
N ILE A 156 8.62 -4.45 43.78
CA ILE A 156 9.56 -3.61 44.53
C ILE A 156 9.06 -2.16 44.58
N ALA A 157 8.70 -1.60 43.43
CA ALA A 157 8.20 -0.23 43.33
C ALA A 157 6.90 -0.04 44.12
N GLU A 158 5.97 -0.99 44.05
CA GLU A 158 4.72 -0.99 44.81
C GLU A 158 4.94 -0.92 46.32
N ARG A 159 5.90 -1.69 46.84
CA ARG A 159 6.26 -1.62 48.27
C ARG A 159 6.79 -0.24 48.67
N GLN A 160 7.57 0.41 47.81
CA GLN A 160 8.11 1.75 48.07
C GLN A 160 7.02 2.83 48.00
N VAL A 161 6.16 2.76 46.98
CA VAL A 161 4.96 3.62 46.83
C VAL A 161 4.05 3.48 48.06
N ASN A 162 3.88 2.28 48.59
CA ASN A 162 3.09 2.06 49.82
C ASN A 162 3.77 2.56 51.10
N GLN A 163 5.06 2.92 51.07
CA GLN A 163 5.83 3.46 52.19
C GLN A 163 6.02 4.98 52.14
N MET A 164 5.29 5.69 51.26
CA MET A 164 5.36 7.17 51.10
C MET A 164 4.68 7.95 52.24
N ASN A 165 4.91 7.57 53.50
CA ASN A 165 4.39 8.26 54.69
C ASN A 165 5.39 9.29 55.28
N SER A 166 6.54 9.48 54.63
CA SER A 166 7.61 10.36 55.08
C SER A 166 8.42 10.86 53.88
N LEU A 167 9.22 11.93 54.06
CA LEU A 167 10.08 12.47 53.00
C LEU A 167 11.09 11.44 52.47
N VAL A 168 11.63 10.58 53.35
CA VAL A 168 12.54 9.49 52.93
C VAL A 168 11.79 8.45 52.11
N GLY A 169 10.55 8.11 52.50
CA GLY A 169 9.69 7.20 51.74
C GLY A 169 9.33 7.74 50.35
N ILE A 170 9.01 9.03 50.24
CA ILE A 170 8.72 9.70 48.95
C ILE A 170 9.93 9.59 48.00
N LYS A 171 11.14 9.91 48.46
CA LYS A 171 12.37 9.80 47.64
C LYS A 171 12.67 8.35 47.22
N GLY A 172 12.40 7.39 48.11
CA GLY A 172 12.53 5.96 47.82
C GLY A 172 11.57 5.50 46.72
N ALA A 173 10.31 5.92 46.81
CA ALA A 173 9.30 5.66 45.79
C ALA A 173 9.63 6.32 44.45
N GLU A 174 10.06 7.58 44.45
CA GLU A 174 10.50 8.29 43.24
C GLU A 174 11.61 7.53 42.51
N THR A 175 12.65 7.11 43.24
CA THR A 175 13.77 6.34 42.67
C THR A 175 13.29 4.99 42.11
N ALA A 176 12.39 4.31 42.82
CA ALA A 176 11.85 3.02 42.41
C ALA A 176 10.95 3.12 41.17
N VAL A 177 10.08 4.13 41.10
CA VAL A 177 9.21 4.42 39.95
C VAL A 177 10.05 4.79 38.72
N SER A 178 11.05 5.66 38.88
CA SER A 178 11.99 6.02 37.80
C SER A 178 12.76 4.81 37.27
N THR A 179 13.26 3.97 38.18
CA THR A 179 13.97 2.73 37.82
C THR A 179 13.06 1.75 37.08
N LEU A 180 11.81 1.59 37.53
CA LEU A 180 10.81 0.76 36.86
C LEU A 180 10.50 1.29 35.45
N SER A 181 10.29 2.59 35.30
CA SER A 181 10.05 3.25 34.01
C SER A 181 11.19 3.00 33.03
N ALA A 182 12.45 3.19 33.46
CA ALA A 182 13.61 2.92 32.62
C ALA A 182 13.72 1.44 32.21
N GLN A 183 13.43 0.52 33.13
CA GLN A 183 13.45 -0.91 32.83
C GLN A 183 12.31 -1.34 31.89
N LEU A 184 11.13 -0.74 32.02
CA LEU A 184 10.01 -0.96 31.13
C LEU A 184 10.35 -0.54 29.70
N SER A 185 10.83 0.70 29.51
CA SER A 185 11.23 1.19 28.19
C SER A 185 12.35 0.35 27.56
N ALA A 186 13.31 -0.11 28.37
CA ALA A 186 14.37 -1.00 27.91
C ALA A 186 13.84 -2.39 27.51
N ALA A 187 12.88 -2.93 28.26
CA ALA A 187 12.23 -4.20 27.94
C ALA A 187 11.42 -4.10 26.64
N GLU A 188 10.64 -3.03 26.46
CA GLU A 188 9.89 -2.76 25.23
C GLU A 188 10.83 -2.66 24.03
N SER A 189 11.87 -1.83 24.14
CA SER A 189 12.86 -1.66 23.07
C SER A 189 13.58 -2.96 22.71
N ALA A 190 13.91 -3.77 23.71
CA ALA A 190 14.58 -5.05 23.50
C ALA A 190 13.71 -6.06 22.76
N VAL A 191 12.40 -6.11 23.06
CA VAL A 191 11.47 -7.03 22.38
C VAL A 191 11.11 -6.51 20.99
N ASN A 192 10.78 -5.23 20.84
CA ASN A 192 10.43 -4.61 19.56
C ASN A 192 11.60 -4.70 18.57
N GLY A 193 12.83 -4.48 19.04
CA GLY A 193 14.03 -4.59 18.21
C GLY A 193 14.23 -5.96 17.55
N LEU A 194 13.59 -7.02 18.05
CA LEU A 194 13.67 -8.36 17.45
C LEU A 194 12.85 -8.50 16.16
N TYR A 195 11.79 -7.70 15.97
CA TYR A 195 10.87 -7.85 14.84
C TYR A 195 10.50 -6.53 14.12
N GLN A 196 10.95 -5.37 14.60
CA GLN A 196 10.66 -4.06 14.00
C GLN A 196 10.95 -3.99 12.49
N GLY A 197 12.02 -4.65 12.03
CA GLY A 197 12.33 -4.72 10.59
C GLY A 197 11.23 -5.40 9.77
N LEU A 198 10.63 -6.46 10.32
CA LEU A 198 9.52 -7.18 9.69
C LEU A 198 8.22 -6.37 9.77
N GLU A 199 7.98 -5.67 10.89
CA GLU A 199 6.82 -4.77 11.04
C GLU A 199 6.85 -3.65 10.01
N ASN A 200 8.00 -3.01 9.82
CA ASN A 200 8.19 -2.00 8.78
C ASN A 200 7.96 -2.57 7.37
N GLU A 201 8.38 -3.81 7.10
CA GLU A 201 8.13 -4.50 5.82
C GLU A 201 6.63 -4.76 5.63
N LEU A 202 5.94 -5.25 6.68
CA LEU A 202 4.51 -5.49 6.70
C LEU A 202 3.70 -4.22 6.44
N ASP A 203 4.05 -3.10 7.07
CA ASP A 203 3.33 -1.84 6.93
C ASP A 203 3.53 -1.22 5.54
N ARG A 204 4.71 -1.39 4.94
CA ARG A 204 4.96 -0.98 3.54
C ARG A 204 4.09 -1.78 2.57
N ILE A 205 3.99 -3.10 2.75
CA ILE A 205 3.11 -3.95 1.93
C ILE A 205 1.66 -3.51 2.11
N GLY A 206 1.20 -3.34 3.34
CA GLY A 206 -0.17 -2.89 3.63
C GLY A 206 -0.50 -1.54 3.00
N SER A 207 0.42 -0.57 3.10
CA SER A 207 0.27 0.74 2.47
C SER A 207 0.13 0.63 0.96
N ARG A 208 0.94 -0.22 0.32
CA ARG A 208 0.86 -0.48 -1.12
C ARG A 208 -0.45 -1.15 -1.52
N LEU A 209 -0.90 -2.17 -0.78
CA LEU A 209 -2.19 -2.83 -1.04
C LEU A 209 -3.36 -1.85 -0.93
N ASN A 210 -3.34 -0.97 0.07
CA ASN A 210 -4.35 0.08 0.24
C ASN A 210 -4.33 1.08 -0.92
N GLN A 211 -3.14 1.50 -1.38
CA GLN A 211 -3.01 2.37 -2.56
C GLN A 211 -3.58 1.71 -3.83
N LEU A 212 -3.29 0.42 -4.05
CA LEU A 212 -3.83 -0.34 -5.17
C LEU A 212 -5.36 -0.48 -5.10
N SER A 213 -5.90 -0.76 -3.91
CA SER A 213 -7.36 -0.83 -3.73
C SER A 213 -8.02 0.50 -4.08
N LYS A 214 -7.50 1.62 -3.56
CA LYS A 214 -8.03 2.96 -3.85
C LYS A 214 -7.94 3.31 -5.33
N MET A 215 -6.85 2.93 -6.00
CA MET A 215 -6.71 3.11 -7.44
C MET A 215 -7.82 2.37 -8.18
N LEU A 216 -8.07 1.09 -7.86
CA LEU A 216 -9.14 0.32 -8.49
C LEU A 216 -10.53 0.90 -8.19
N ASP A 217 -10.76 1.45 -6.98
CA ASP A 217 -12.02 2.13 -6.65
C ASP A 217 -12.27 3.33 -7.59
N LEU A 218 -11.22 4.05 -7.99
CA LEU A 218 -11.33 5.15 -8.96
C LEU A 218 -11.71 4.64 -10.36
N TYR A 219 -11.09 3.55 -10.82
CA TYR A 219 -11.42 2.91 -12.10
C TYR A 219 -12.88 2.41 -12.12
N GLU A 220 -13.32 1.72 -11.06
CA GLU A 220 -14.71 1.26 -10.94
C GLU A 220 -15.72 2.41 -10.89
N GLY A 221 -15.31 3.57 -10.36
CA GLY A 221 -16.12 4.77 -10.36
C GLY A 221 -16.26 5.45 -11.72
N ALA A 222 -15.51 5.04 -12.75
CA ALA A 222 -15.43 5.66 -14.08
C ALA A 222 -16.18 4.82 -15.14
N PRO A 223 -17.51 5.01 -15.33
CA PRO A 223 -18.34 4.11 -16.12
C PRO A 223 -18.07 4.14 -17.63
N GLU A 224 -17.46 5.22 -18.14
CA GLU A 224 -17.04 5.34 -19.54
C GLU A 224 -15.70 4.65 -19.82
N ILE A 225 -14.90 4.36 -18.78
CA ILE A 225 -13.61 3.68 -18.91
C ILE A 225 -13.84 2.17 -18.86
N ARG A 226 -13.67 1.52 -20.01
CA ARG A 226 -13.73 0.05 -20.12
C ARG A 226 -12.37 -0.47 -20.56
N LEU A 227 -11.71 -1.22 -19.68
CA LEU A 227 -10.41 -1.82 -19.98
C LEU A 227 -10.54 -2.87 -21.10
N TYR A 228 -9.58 -2.89 -22.02
CA TYR A 228 -9.46 -3.94 -23.03
C TYR A 228 -9.04 -5.28 -22.40
N GLU A 229 -9.19 -6.36 -23.16
CA GLU A 229 -8.61 -7.64 -22.79
C GLU A 229 -7.09 -7.49 -22.63
N ALA A 230 -6.49 -8.10 -21.60
CA ALA A 230 -5.09 -7.90 -21.23
C ALA A 230 -4.66 -6.42 -21.02
N GLU A 231 -5.57 -5.48 -20.74
CA GLU A 231 -5.25 -4.14 -20.25
C GLU A 231 -5.28 -4.11 -18.72
N GLY A 232 -4.18 -3.65 -18.11
CA GLY A 232 -4.02 -3.59 -16.67
C GLY A 232 -4.02 -2.15 -16.15
N PRO A 233 -4.76 -1.83 -15.08
CA PRO A 233 -4.68 -0.52 -14.44
C PRO A 233 -3.35 -0.36 -13.70
N LEU A 234 -2.72 0.82 -13.80
CA LEU A 234 -1.41 1.12 -13.19
C LEU A 234 -1.44 2.25 -12.18
N MET A 235 -2.06 3.38 -12.56
CA MET A 235 -2.17 4.56 -11.70
C MET A 235 -3.52 5.25 -11.91
N ALA A 236 -3.96 5.97 -10.88
CA ALA A 236 -5.11 6.86 -10.92
C ALA A 236 -4.91 7.95 -9.86
N VAL A 237 -5.19 9.21 -10.22
CA VAL A 237 -5.06 10.36 -9.31
C VAL A 237 -6.10 11.42 -9.64
N GLU A 238 -6.53 12.18 -8.65
CA GLU A 238 -7.27 13.41 -8.90
C GLU A 238 -6.33 14.42 -9.59
N ALA A 239 -6.82 15.07 -10.64
CA ALA A 239 -6.03 16.00 -11.43
C ALA A 239 -6.91 17.13 -11.98
N GLU A 240 -6.30 18.28 -12.18
CA GLU A 240 -6.88 19.39 -12.93
C GLU A 240 -6.21 19.47 -14.31
N TRP A 241 -7.01 19.54 -15.37
CA TRP A 241 -6.48 19.71 -16.73
C TRP A 241 -6.40 21.20 -17.11
N GLU A 242 -5.24 21.81 -16.95
CA GLU A 242 -5.02 23.21 -17.30
C GLU A 242 -5.09 23.43 -18.82
N GLN A 243 -5.99 24.32 -19.24
CA GLN A 243 -6.19 24.64 -20.65
C GLN A 243 -5.64 26.02 -20.96
N ASN A 244 -4.70 26.11 -21.90
CA ASN A 244 -4.07 27.36 -22.34
C ASN A 244 -3.39 28.19 -21.24
N GLY A 245 -3.02 27.56 -20.12
CA GLY A 245 -2.40 28.22 -18.97
C GLY A 245 -3.40 28.83 -17.98
N ASP A 246 -4.70 28.59 -18.17
CA ASP A 246 -5.76 28.90 -17.23
C ASP A 246 -6.23 27.63 -16.49
N GLU A 247 -6.88 27.84 -15.34
CA GLU A 247 -7.60 26.78 -14.61
C GLU A 247 -8.56 26.06 -15.55
N GLY A 248 -8.63 24.74 -15.41
CA GLY A 248 -9.45 23.89 -16.27
C GLY A 248 -10.31 22.91 -15.49
N PRO A 249 -10.94 21.93 -16.17
CA PRO A 249 -11.84 21.01 -15.51
C PRO A 249 -11.10 20.14 -14.48
N ASP A 250 -11.72 19.96 -13.31
CA ASP A 250 -11.30 18.98 -12.32
C ASP A 250 -11.76 17.57 -12.71
N GLY A 251 -10.95 16.57 -12.37
CA GLY A 251 -11.26 15.20 -12.68
C GLY A 251 -10.24 14.20 -12.17
N TYR A 252 -10.16 13.06 -12.86
CA TYR A 252 -9.24 11.99 -12.55
C TYR A 252 -8.41 11.65 -13.79
N LEU A 253 -7.10 11.57 -13.58
CA LEU A 253 -6.15 11.05 -14.56
C LEU A 253 -5.91 9.57 -14.25
N PHE A 254 -5.98 8.74 -15.28
CA PHE A 254 -5.79 7.30 -15.22
C PHE A 254 -4.66 6.90 -16.17
N LEU A 255 -3.83 5.97 -15.73
CA LEU A 255 -2.80 5.33 -16.55
C LEU A 255 -2.99 3.81 -16.47
N THR A 256 -3.13 3.20 -17.65
CA THR A 256 -3.08 1.75 -17.81
C THR A 256 -1.76 1.35 -18.45
N ASP A 257 -1.52 0.05 -18.61
CA ASP A 257 -0.39 -0.44 -19.38
C ASP A 257 -0.54 -0.31 -20.91
N GLN A 258 -1.53 0.46 -21.38
CA GLN A 258 -1.75 0.73 -22.80
C GLN A 258 -2.05 2.21 -23.11
N ARG A 259 -2.83 2.91 -22.28
CA ARG A 259 -3.31 4.28 -22.55
C ARG A 259 -3.32 5.18 -21.31
N LEU A 260 -3.37 6.48 -21.59
CA LEU A 260 -3.62 7.54 -20.62
C LEU A 260 -5.03 8.08 -20.86
N ILE A 261 -5.79 8.26 -19.78
CA ILE A 261 -7.19 8.68 -19.85
C ILE A 261 -7.41 9.79 -18.83
N PHE A 262 -8.06 10.88 -19.24
CA PHE A 262 -8.55 11.91 -18.32
C PHE A 262 -10.07 11.97 -18.38
N GLU A 263 -10.70 11.77 -17.22
CA GLU A 263 -12.14 11.90 -17.02
C GLU A 263 -12.40 13.15 -16.18
N GLN A 264 -13.13 14.12 -16.74
CA GLN A 264 -13.68 15.23 -15.97
C GLN A 264 -14.69 14.66 -14.99
N ARG A 265 -14.56 15.01 -13.71
CA ARG A 265 -15.48 14.58 -12.66
C ARG A 265 -15.58 15.64 -11.57
N GLU A 266 -16.53 16.56 -11.73
CA GLU A 266 -16.68 17.72 -10.85
C GLU A 266 -18.16 18.14 -10.69
N GLU A 267 -18.44 18.92 -9.64
CA GLU A 267 -19.75 19.52 -9.41
C GLU A 267 -19.72 21.00 -9.82
N VAL A 268 -20.29 21.32 -10.98
CA VAL A 268 -20.29 22.68 -11.53
C VAL A 268 -21.55 23.41 -11.08
N VAL A 269 -21.38 24.60 -10.49
CA VAL A 269 -22.52 25.47 -10.16
C VAL A 269 -23.07 26.07 -11.45
N THR A 270 -24.19 25.52 -11.93
CA THR A 270 -24.83 25.95 -13.17
C THR A 270 -25.64 27.23 -12.99
N LYS A 271 -26.09 27.54 -11.76
CA LYS A 271 -26.85 28.77 -11.48
C LYS A 271 -26.61 29.34 -10.09
N ARG A 272 -25.97 30.51 -10.03
CA ARG A 272 -25.84 31.32 -8.80
C ARG A 272 -27.09 32.20 -8.64
N ARG A 273 -27.89 32.00 -7.58
CA ARG A 273 -28.98 32.91 -7.20
C ARG A 273 -28.54 33.77 -6.01
N PHE A 274 -28.42 35.07 -6.21
CA PHE A 274 -28.10 36.01 -5.13
C PHE A 274 -29.28 36.15 -4.16
N GLY A 275 -28.98 36.21 -2.85
CA GLY A 275 -29.91 36.67 -1.81
C GLY A 275 -30.25 35.65 -0.75
N ILE A 276 -30.88 34.51 -1.08
CA ILE A 276 -31.47 33.61 -0.06
C ILE A 276 -31.65 32.13 -0.53
N PHE A 277 -31.09 31.71 -1.69
CA PHE A 277 -31.35 30.38 -2.27
C PHE A 277 -30.07 29.57 -2.50
N LYS A 278 -30.14 28.24 -2.30
CA LYS A 278 -29.03 27.31 -2.63
C LYS A 278 -28.72 27.38 -4.12
N ALA A 279 -27.43 27.39 -4.46
CA ALA A 279 -26.98 27.32 -5.84
C ALA A 279 -27.41 25.99 -6.48
N GLU A 280 -27.83 26.02 -7.75
CA GLU A 280 -28.09 24.80 -8.52
C GLU A 280 -26.74 24.32 -9.07
N SER A 281 -26.42 23.04 -8.87
CA SER A 281 -25.19 22.40 -9.31
C SER A 281 -25.49 21.16 -10.15
N GLU A 282 -24.60 20.87 -11.10
CA GLU A 282 -24.66 19.69 -11.96
C GLU A 282 -23.35 18.92 -11.83
N LYS A 283 -23.47 17.60 -11.61
CA LYS A 283 -22.30 16.71 -11.61
C LYS A 283 -21.96 16.36 -13.05
N ILE A 284 -20.81 16.83 -13.53
CA ILE A 284 -20.27 16.46 -14.84
C ILE A 284 -19.37 15.25 -14.64
N GLN A 285 -19.55 14.22 -15.47
CA GLN A 285 -18.71 13.03 -15.49
C GLN A 285 -18.55 12.55 -16.94
N LYS A 286 -17.35 12.72 -17.52
CA LYS A 286 -17.11 12.53 -18.97
C LYS A 286 -15.62 12.29 -19.25
N VAL A 287 -15.29 11.36 -20.13
CA VAL A 287 -13.93 11.23 -20.68
C VAL A 287 -13.64 12.38 -21.65
N LEU A 288 -12.58 13.15 -21.37
CA LEU A 288 -12.16 14.27 -22.22
C LEU A 288 -10.92 13.95 -23.05
N ILE A 289 -10.00 13.15 -22.51
CA ILE A 289 -8.78 12.73 -23.19
C ILE A 289 -8.68 11.22 -23.04
N GLU A 290 -8.44 10.55 -24.16
CA GLU A 290 -8.04 9.15 -24.21
C GLU A 290 -7.00 9.03 -25.32
N VAL A 291 -5.78 8.65 -24.97
CA VAL A 291 -4.65 8.54 -25.89
C VAL A 291 -3.86 7.28 -25.60
N GLN A 292 -3.38 6.61 -26.64
CA GLN A 292 -2.49 5.47 -26.43
C GLN A 292 -1.15 5.98 -25.89
N THR A 293 -0.52 5.22 -25.00
CA THR A 293 0.76 5.63 -24.41
C THR A 293 1.87 5.81 -25.44
N HIS A 294 1.82 5.08 -26.57
CA HIS A 294 2.77 5.25 -27.67
C HIS A 294 2.54 6.52 -28.51
N GLU A 295 1.37 7.16 -28.39
CA GLU A 295 1.08 8.46 -29.01
C GLU A 295 1.61 9.63 -28.16
N ILE A 296 2.15 9.36 -26.98
CA ILE A 296 2.78 10.37 -26.12
C ILE A 296 4.22 10.58 -26.58
N GLU A 297 4.47 11.63 -27.35
CA GLU A 297 5.78 11.92 -27.95
C GLU A 297 6.76 12.52 -26.94
N GLN A 298 6.26 13.35 -26.01
CA GLN A 298 7.08 13.97 -24.97
C GLN A 298 6.34 13.98 -23.64
N VAL A 299 7.10 13.71 -22.58
CA VAL A 299 6.64 13.79 -21.19
C VAL A 299 7.61 14.70 -20.43
N SER A 300 7.10 15.77 -19.84
CA SER A 300 7.83 16.61 -18.90
C SER A 300 7.12 16.60 -17.54
N HIS A 301 7.91 16.76 -16.48
CA HIS A 301 7.39 16.88 -15.13
C HIS A 301 8.14 18.00 -14.42
N LYS A 302 7.46 18.70 -13.51
CA LYS A 302 8.05 19.78 -12.71
C LYS A 302 7.21 20.06 -11.47
N GLU A 303 7.87 20.58 -10.45
CA GLU A 303 7.20 21.21 -9.31
C GLU A 303 7.10 22.72 -9.58
N GLU A 304 5.89 23.27 -9.53
CA GLU A 304 5.67 24.72 -9.65
C GLU A 304 5.03 25.29 -8.37
N GLY A 305 5.36 26.54 -8.04
CA GLY A 305 4.82 27.20 -6.85
C GLY A 305 5.47 26.80 -5.52
N GLY A 306 4.90 27.32 -4.42
CA GLY A 306 5.37 27.12 -3.05
C GLY A 306 6.33 28.20 -2.54
N PHE A 307 5.88 28.99 -1.56
CA PHE A 307 6.76 29.76 -0.69
C PHE A 307 6.88 29.00 0.64
N LEU A 308 8.10 28.65 1.06
CA LEU A 308 8.38 27.87 2.28
C LEU A 308 7.75 26.46 2.34
N GLY A 309 7.56 25.79 1.21
CA GLY A 309 7.20 24.37 1.15
C GLY A 309 5.71 24.05 1.35
N MET A 310 4.82 25.04 1.41
CA MET A 310 3.37 24.84 1.33
C MET A 310 2.86 25.22 -0.07
N GLY A 311 2.08 24.33 -0.70
CA GLY A 311 1.42 24.60 -1.98
C GLY A 311 2.30 24.43 -3.22
N LYS A 312 3.15 23.39 -3.26
CA LYS A 312 3.78 22.95 -4.51
C LYS A 312 2.75 22.22 -5.36
N ALA A 313 2.65 22.61 -6.63
CA ALA A 313 1.85 21.94 -7.64
C ALA A 313 2.74 20.94 -8.39
N ASP A 314 2.33 19.68 -8.42
CA ASP A 314 2.95 18.63 -9.22
C ASP A 314 2.40 18.69 -10.65
N ILE A 315 3.20 19.16 -11.60
CA ILE A 315 2.76 19.38 -12.98
C ILE A 315 3.32 18.29 -13.90
N LEU A 316 2.43 17.63 -14.64
CA LEU A 316 2.75 16.72 -15.73
C LEU A 316 2.35 17.36 -17.06
N GLU A 317 3.30 17.61 -17.97
CA GLU A 317 3.01 18.11 -19.31
C GLU A 317 3.30 17.03 -20.36
N LEU A 318 2.39 16.91 -21.32
CA LEU A 318 2.39 15.88 -22.33
C LEU A 318 2.24 16.52 -23.71
N VAL A 319 3.06 16.08 -24.66
CA VAL A 319 2.89 16.37 -26.09
C VAL A 319 2.50 15.08 -26.77
N PHE A 320 1.41 15.14 -27.54
CA PHE A 320 0.85 13.99 -28.22
C PHE A 320 1.11 14.05 -29.73
N ALA A 321 1.08 12.87 -30.35
CA ALA A 321 1.14 12.72 -31.79
C ALA A 321 -0.03 13.46 -32.47
N ALA A 322 0.17 13.82 -33.74
CA ALA A 322 -0.84 14.55 -34.53
C ALA A 322 -2.16 13.77 -34.73
N THR A 323 -2.18 12.47 -34.45
CA THR A 323 -3.36 11.60 -34.49
C THR A 323 -4.23 11.69 -33.23
N ALA A 324 -3.70 12.22 -32.13
CA ALA A 324 -4.43 12.32 -30.87
C ALA A 324 -5.52 13.40 -30.91
N SER A 325 -6.53 13.25 -30.05
CA SER A 325 -7.67 14.19 -29.93
C SER A 325 -7.27 15.59 -29.47
N VAL A 326 -6.12 15.72 -28.81
CA VAL A 326 -5.50 16.98 -28.39
C VAL A 326 -4.00 16.91 -28.68
N SER A 327 -3.37 18.04 -29.00
CA SER A 327 -1.92 18.08 -29.30
C SER A 327 -1.04 18.16 -28.05
N ARG A 328 -1.58 18.67 -26.94
CA ARG A 328 -0.90 18.80 -25.66
C ARG A 328 -1.88 18.72 -24.52
N ALA A 329 -1.43 18.24 -23.37
CA ALA A 329 -2.14 18.34 -22.11
C ALA A 329 -1.19 18.73 -20.99
N ARG A 330 -1.71 19.46 -20.02
CA ARG A 330 -0.99 19.88 -18.83
C ARG A 330 -1.87 19.57 -17.62
N PHE A 331 -1.37 18.75 -16.72
CA PHE A 331 -2.11 18.30 -15.55
C PHE A 331 -1.44 18.75 -14.28
N HIS A 332 -2.22 19.31 -13.37
CA HIS A 332 -1.82 19.45 -11.98
C HIS A 332 -2.32 18.22 -11.20
N LEU A 333 -1.39 17.42 -10.68
CA LEU A 333 -1.69 16.18 -9.95
C LEU A 333 -1.89 16.46 -8.47
N LYS A 334 -3.00 15.99 -7.90
CA LYS A 334 -3.32 16.21 -6.49
C LYS A 334 -2.87 15.01 -5.64
N GLY A 335 -1.72 15.16 -5.00
CA GLY A 335 -1.20 14.20 -4.01
C GLY A 335 -0.41 13.01 -4.59
N GLN A 336 0.02 13.08 -5.84
CA GLN A 336 1.01 12.17 -6.43
C GLN A 336 2.09 12.95 -7.18
N ASP A 337 3.30 12.38 -7.22
CA ASP A 337 4.48 12.98 -7.83
C ASP A 337 4.43 12.86 -9.37
N SER A 338 4.58 14.00 -10.04
CA SER A 338 4.61 14.07 -11.51
C SER A 338 5.80 13.30 -12.15
N ALA A 339 6.91 13.17 -11.44
CA ALA A 339 8.07 12.39 -11.85
C ALA A 339 7.76 10.88 -11.87
N ASP A 340 7.01 10.38 -10.89
CA ASP A 340 6.59 8.98 -10.84
C ASP A 340 5.67 8.63 -12.01
N TRP A 341 4.74 9.54 -12.36
CA TRP A 341 3.90 9.40 -13.56
C TRP A 341 4.73 9.36 -14.83
N ALA A 342 5.68 10.28 -14.99
CA ALA A 342 6.55 10.32 -16.16
C ALA A 342 7.41 9.04 -16.28
N ALA A 343 7.94 8.55 -15.17
CA ALA A 343 8.67 7.29 -15.13
C ALA A 343 7.77 6.11 -15.50
N MET A 344 6.53 6.05 -14.99
CA MET A 344 5.59 4.97 -15.31
C MET A 344 5.19 4.97 -16.78
N ILE A 345 4.84 6.12 -17.36
CA ILE A 345 4.53 6.25 -18.80
C ILE A 345 5.68 5.69 -19.64
N LYS A 346 6.92 6.05 -19.31
CA LYS A 346 8.11 5.53 -20.01
C LYS A 346 8.24 4.02 -19.90
N ARG A 347 7.98 3.43 -18.72
CA ARG A 347 8.00 1.96 -18.52
C ARG A 347 6.94 1.25 -19.36
N VAL A 348 5.78 1.88 -19.55
CA VAL A 348 4.74 1.37 -20.45
C VAL A 348 5.24 1.42 -21.90
N GLN A 349 5.76 2.56 -22.34
CA GLN A 349 6.29 2.75 -23.70
C GLN A 349 7.43 1.79 -24.05
N THR A 350 8.31 1.47 -23.09
CA THR A 350 9.42 0.51 -23.30
C THR A 350 8.97 -0.95 -23.21
N GLY A 351 7.74 -1.21 -22.75
CA GLY A 351 7.25 -2.55 -22.44
C GLY A 351 7.87 -3.18 -21.19
N ASP A 352 8.69 -2.44 -20.43
CA ASP A 352 9.28 -2.95 -19.18
C ASP A 352 8.21 -3.27 -18.13
N ILE A 353 7.04 -2.64 -18.22
CA ILE A 353 5.90 -2.90 -17.33
C ILE A 353 5.34 -4.32 -17.43
N ASP A 354 5.50 -4.99 -18.57
CA ASP A 354 5.04 -6.38 -18.76
C ASP A 354 5.79 -7.34 -17.82
N ARG A 355 7.02 -7.01 -17.41
CA ARG A 355 7.81 -7.82 -16.45
C ARG A 355 7.26 -7.76 -15.02
N ASP A 356 6.44 -6.76 -14.71
CA ASP A 356 5.81 -6.63 -13.40
C ASP A 356 4.51 -7.43 -13.29
N ARG A 357 4.01 -7.99 -14.39
CA ARG A 357 2.77 -8.76 -14.39
C ARG A 357 2.93 -10.05 -13.57
N ALA A 358 1.86 -10.44 -12.87
CA ALA A 358 1.80 -11.74 -12.22
C ALA A 358 1.85 -12.86 -13.27
N GLU A 359 2.57 -13.94 -12.94
CA GLU A 359 2.91 -15.03 -13.86
C GLU A 359 1.67 -15.63 -14.54
N GLU A 360 0.55 -15.69 -13.82
CA GLU A 360 -0.72 -16.24 -14.32
C GLU A 360 -1.35 -15.42 -15.48
N TYR A 361 -0.96 -14.17 -15.70
CA TYR A 361 -1.48 -13.32 -16.78
C TYR A 361 -0.52 -13.17 -17.96
N LEU A 362 0.63 -13.85 -17.98
CA LEU A 362 1.60 -13.71 -19.06
C LEU A 362 1.12 -14.34 -20.37
N GLU A 363 0.40 -15.47 -20.30
CA GLU A 363 -0.15 -16.15 -21.48
C GLU A 363 -1.28 -15.34 -22.15
N GLU A 364 -2.11 -14.66 -21.36
CA GLU A 364 -3.16 -13.77 -21.84
C GLU A 364 -2.56 -12.61 -22.65
N VAL A 365 -1.48 -12.01 -22.14
CA VAL A 365 -0.76 -10.93 -22.83
C VAL A 365 -0.20 -11.40 -24.17
N GLU A 366 0.42 -12.57 -24.22
CA GLU A 366 1.00 -13.10 -25.45
C GLU A 366 -0.10 -13.39 -26.48
N SER A 367 -1.20 -13.98 -26.03
CA SER A 367 -2.38 -14.22 -26.88
C SER A 367 -2.94 -12.91 -27.44
N ALA A 368 -3.07 -11.89 -26.59
CA ALA A 368 -3.54 -10.56 -27.00
C ALA A 368 -2.59 -9.85 -27.97
N LYS A 369 -1.27 -10.07 -27.86
CA LYS A 369 -0.27 -9.57 -28.82
C LYS A 369 -0.42 -10.23 -30.19
N VAL A 370 -0.62 -11.55 -30.22
CA VAL A 370 -0.87 -12.30 -31.47
C VAL A 370 -2.14 -11.80 -32.17
N VAL A 371 -3.22 -11.61 -31.41
CA VAL A 371 -4.49 -11.06 -31.94
C VAL A 371 -4.27 -9.66 -32.50
N ALA A 372 -3.63 -8.75 -31.77
CA ALA A 372 -3.36 -7.39 -32.25
C ALA A 372 -2.52 -7.38 -33.54
N ALA A 373 -1.52 -8.25 -33.65
CA ALA A 373 -0.67 -8.38 -34.83
C ALA A 373 -1.40 -8.96 -36.06
N SER A 374 -2.56 -9.59 -35.87
CA SER A 374 -3.36 -10.19 -36.95
C SER A 374 -4.31 -9.20 -37.65
N PHE A 375 -4.39 -7.95 -37.18
CA PHE A 375 -5.20 -6.94 -37.86
C PHE A 375 -4.60 -6.53 -39.21
N PRO A 376 -5.43 -6.27 -40.23
CA PRO A 376 -4.93 -5.81 -41.51
C PRO A 376 -4.36 -4.40 -41.39
N THR A 377 -3.26 -4.12 -42.09
CA THR A 377 -2.65 -2.78 -42.18
C THR A 377 -3.43 -1.79 -43.04
N GLN A 378 -4.46 -2.27 -43.74
CA GLN A 378 -5.38 -1.46 -44.56
C GLN A 378 -6.83 -1.87 -44.31
N CYS A 379 -7.72 -0.89 -44.32
CA CYS A 379 -9.15 -1.13 -44.19
C CYS A 379 -9.65 -1.93 -45.40
N PRO A 380 -10.33 -3.08 -45.21
CA PRO A 380 -10.81 -3.89 -46.32
C PRO A 380 -11.91 -3.21 -47.15
N ALA A 381 -12.57 -2.18 -46.62
CA ALA A 381 -13.64 -1.46 -47.31
C ALA A 381 -13.15 -0.23 -48.11
N CYS A 382 -12.21 0.55 -47.57
CA CYS A 382 -11.76 1.81 -48.20
C CYS A 382 -10.26 1.89 -48.49
N PHE A 383 -9.48 0.85 -48.16
CA PHE A 383 -8.02 0.77 -48.34
C PHE A 383 -7.20 1.83 -47.60
N ALA A 384 -7.81 2.64 -46.74
CA ALA A 384 -7.09 3.55 -45.86
C ALA A 384 -6.17 2.76 -44.92
N ALA A 385 -5.01 3.33 -44.59
CA ALA A 385 -4.11 2.74 -43.61
C ALA A 385 -4.80 2.60 -42.25
N VAL A 386 -4.58 1.47 -41.59
CA VAL A 386 -5.12 1.16 -40.26
C VAL A 386 -3.95 1.15 -39.30
N ALA A 387 -4.02 1.97 -38.26
CA ALA A 387 -3.02 1.98 -37.21
C ALA A 387 -3.00 0.61 -36.49
N PRO A 388 -1.84 0.14 -36.01
CA PRO A 388 -1.78 -1.05 -35.18
C PRO A 388 -2.73 -0.90 -33.98
N PRO A 389 -3.64 -1.85 -33.75
CA PRO A 389 -4.58 -1.74 -32.65
C PRO A 389 -3.87 -1.92 -31.30
N PRO A 390 -4.45 -1.41 -30.21
CA PRO A 390 -3.98 -1.72 -28.87
C PRO A 390 -4.04 -3.23 -28.60
N ARG A 391 -3.21 -3.70 -27.66
CA ARG A 391 -3.15 -5.11 -27.29
C ARG A 391 -4.51 -5.54 -26.70
N GLY A 392 -5.06 -6.65 -27.20
CA GLY A 392 -6.36 -7.16 -26.77
C GLY A 392 -7.57 -6.47 -27.39
N ALA A 393 -7.37 -5.60 -28.39
CA ALA A 393 -8.46 -5.16 -29.24
C ALA A 393 -9.03 -6.34 -30.04
N THR A 394 -10.35 -6.54 -29.97
CA THR A 394 -11.06 -7.56 -30.74
C THR A 394 -11.70 -7.01 -32.01
N SER A 395 -11.79 -5.68 -32.12
CA SER A 395 -12.22 -4.97 -33.33
C SER A 395 -11.70 -3.53 -33.31
N VAL A 396 -11.51 -2.92 -34.48
CA VAL A 396 -11.23 -1.47 -34.61
C VAL A 396 -12.13 -0.84 -35.66
N THR A 397 -12.54 0.41 -35.45
CA THR A 397 -13.38 1.14 -36.41
C THR A 397 -12.48 1.98 -37.32
N CYS A 398 -12.64 1.82 -38.64
CA CYS A 398 -11.91 2.65 -39.60
C CYS A 398 -12.35 4.11 -39.48
N GLU A 399 -11.42 5.02 -39.20
CA GLU A 399 -11.69 6.46 -39.05
C GLU A 399 -12.23 7.13 -40.33
N PHE A 400 -11.93 6.56 -41.50
CA PHE A 400 -12.28 7.16 -42.80
C PHE A 400 -13.67 6.74 -43.32
N CYS A 401 -14.10 5.51 -43.02
CA CYS A 401 -15.34 4.94 -43.58
C CYS A 401 -16.22 4.25 -42.54
N SER A 402 -15.85 4.30 -41.27
CA SER A 402 -16.56 3.70 -40.13
C SER A 402 -16.78 2.19 -40.21
N THR A 403 -16.08 1.50 -41.12
CA THR A 403 -16.13 0.03 -41.20
C THR A 403 -15.46 -0.58 -39.97
N VAL A 404 -16.14 -1.55 -39.34
CA VAL A 404 -15.56 -2.37 -38.27
C VAL A 404 -14.61 -3.39 -38.89
N ILE A 405 -13.35 -3.33 -38.47
CA ILE A 405 -12.25 -4.18 -38.89
C ILE A 405 -12.03 -5.21 -37.79
N LEU A 406 -11.93 -6.48 -38.19
CA LEU A 406 -11.68 -7.61 -37.30
C LEU A 406 -10.26 -8.16 -37.54
N PRO A 407 -9.66 -8.83 -36.55
CA PRO A 407 -8.42 -9.57 -36.74
C PRO A 407 -8.61 -10.61 -37.86
N GLN A 408 -7.60 -10.75 -38.73
CA GLN A 408 -7.60 -11.83 -39.72
C GLN A 408 -7.39 -13.14 -38.97
N ALA A 409 -8.13 -14.19 -39.36
CA ALA A 409 -7.84 -15.53 -38.85
C ALA A 409 -6.37 -15.83 -39.11
N ALA A 410 -5.60 -16.09 -38.05
CA ALA A 410 -4.23 -16.53 -38.19
C ALA A 410 -4.24 -17.76 -39.10
N ASN A 411 -3.72 -17.63 -40.31
CA ASN A 411 -3.50 -18.80 -41.17
C ASN A 411 -2.45 -19.65 -40.46
N SER A 412 -2.93 -20.66 -39.73
CA SER A 412 -2.15 -21.65 -39.00
C SER A 412 -1.31 -22.52 -39.93
#